data_AF-A0A2M8A266-F1
#
_entry.id   AF-A0A2M8A266-F1
#
_cell.length_a   1.000
_cell.length_b   1.000
_cell.length_c   1.000
_cell.angle_alpha   90.00
_cell.angle_beta   90.00
_cell.angle_gamma   90.00
#
_symmetry.space_group_name_H-M   'P 1'
#
loop_
_entity.id
_entity.type
_entity.pdbx_description
1 polymer ?
#
loop_
_entity_poly.entity_id
_entity_poly.type
_entity_poly.pdbx_seq_one_letter_code
_entity_poly.pdbx_strand_id
1 'polypeptide(L)'
;MQANILTLNSAIKKPFELAETSAKMTISDVFAERKGTYINEFTLFIAHFNSIPNFIHEVDIDCEKANIWFSENYKSEIKDLYYDKRYFNRSKKAEIDDVFYFLYEDLIVNIDTQSSEVRFLYRKTELPKVEEIVNSIYKFKKRKQRQAPKISLLVNYSRGIGTKSLKITKPKLRIEDNYNEDFKEIH
;
A
#
# COMPACT_ATOMS: atom_id res chain seq x y z
N MET A 1 17.38 -13.57 -2.64
CA MET A 1 18.45 -13.04 -3.49
C MET A 1 18.07 -11.64 -3.90
N GLN A 2 18.73 -10.60 -3.37
CA GLN A 2 18.59 -9.25 -3.90
C GLN A 2 19.42 -9.19 -5.18
N ALA A 3 18.76 -9.05 -6.33
CA ALA A 3 19.45 -8.68 -7.56
C ALA A 3 19.99 -7.26 -7.35
N ASN A 4 21.30 -7.09 -7.49
CA ASN A 4 21.94 -5.80 -7.29
C ASN A 4 21.58 -4.88 -8.47
N ILE A 5 21.00 -3.71 -8.23
CA ILE A 5 20.49 -2.82 -9.31
C ILE A 5 21.62 -2.34 -10.24
N LEU A 6 22.86 -2.33 -9.74
CA LEU A 6 24.08 -2.16 -10.55
C LEU A 6 24.19 -3.17 -11.71
N THR A 7 23.68 -4.39 -11.52
CA THR A 7 23.65 -5.44 -12.55
C THR A 7 22.55 -5.20 -13.59
N LEU A 8 21.46 -4.51 -13.24
CA LEU A 8 20.37 -4.21 -14.18
C LEU A 8 20.70 -2.99 -15.05
N ASN A 9 21.30 -1.94 -14.46
CA ASN A 9 21.68 -0.74 -15.21
C ASN A 9 22.82 -1.00 -16.19
N SER A 10 23.75 -1.92 -15.87
CA SER A 10 24.82 -2.32 -16.80
C SER A 10 24.32 -3.11 -18.01
N ALA A 11 23.07 -3.60 -18.00
CA ALA A 11 22.44 -4.23 -19.15
C ALA A 11 21.96 -3.21 -20.21
N ILE A 12 21.86 -1.92 -19.85
CA ILE A 12 21.40 -0.86 -20.76
C ILE A 12 22.55 -0.46 -21.69
N LYS A 13 22.44 -0.86 -22.97
CA LYS A 13 23.43 -0.48 -24.00
C LYS A 13 23.10 0.86 -24.66
N LYS A 14 21.82 1.09 -24.97
CA LYS A 14 21.30 2.34 -25.52
C LYS A 14 19.87 2.54 -25.01
N PRO A 15 19.59 3.58 -24.22
CA PRO A 15 18.22 3.84 -23.76
C PRO A 15 17.34 4.26 -24.94
N PHE A 16 16.06 3.89 -24.88
CA PHE A 16 15.06 4.43 -25.81
C PHE A 16 14.74 5.88 -25.48
N GLU A 17 14.65 6.72 -26.50
CA GLU A 17 14.08 8.06 -26.38
C GLU A 17 12.56 7.95 -26.46
N LEU A 18 11.90 7.99 -25.30
CA LEU A 18 10.44 7.78 -25.22
C LEU A 18 9.67 8.80 -26.09
N ALA A 19 10.18 10.03 -26.19
CA ALA A 19 9.58 11.10 -26.98
C ALA A 19 9.59 10.82 -28.50
N GLU A 20 10.49 9.96 -28.99
CA GLU A 20 10.54 9.58 -30.41
C GLU A 20 9.55 8.46 -30.75
N THR A 21 9.09 7.71 -29.74
CA THR A 21 8.33 6.46 -29.93
C THR A 21 6.93 6.51 -29.32
N SER A 22 6.58 7.56 -28.58
CA SER A 22 5.31 7.69 -27.88
C SER A 22 4.84 9.14 -27.82
N ALA A 23 3.53 9.34 -27.97
CA ALA A 23 2.91 10.65 -27.78
C ALA A 23 2.88 11.01 -26.27
N LYS A 24 3.06 12.30 -25.97
CA LYS A 24 2.98 12.80 -24.60
C LYS A 24 1.54 12.73 -24.09
N MET A 25 1.37 12.18 -22.89
CA MET A 25 0.08 12.16 -22.19
C MET A 25 -0.37 13.58 -21.82
N THR A 26 -1.66 13.85 -21.94
CA THR A 26 -2.25 15.13 -21.53
C THR A 26 -2.67 15.09 -20.07
N ILE A 27 -2.76 16.25 -19.42
CA ILE A 27 -3.17 16.33 -18.01
C ILE A 27 -4.59 15.79 -17.78
N SER A 28 -5.48 15.89 -18.78
CA SER A 28 -6.82 15.31 -18.71
C SER A 28 -6.81 13.79 -18.60
N ASP A 29 -5.79 13.13 -19.15
CA ASP A 29 -5.68 11.68 -19.14
C ASP A 29 -5.38 11.11 -17.75
N VAL A 30 -4.87 11.95 -16.82
CA VAL A 30 -4.65 11.57 -15.41
C VAL A 30 -5.93 11.02 -14.77
N PHE A 31 -7.10 11.53 -15.18
CA PHE A 31 -8.42 11.15 -14.66
C PHE A 31 -9.20 10.22 -15.61
N ALA A 32 -8.55 9.65 -16.63
CA ALA A 32 -9.21 8.76 -17.59
C ALA A 32 -9.63 7.43 -16.93
N GLU A 33 -8.83 6.90 -16.01
CA GLU A 33 -9.18 5.69 -15.26
C GLU A 33 -9.97 6.05 -14.00
N ARG A 34 -11.28 5.77 -14.02
CA ARG A 34 -12.19 6.03 -12.89
C ARG A 34 -12.65 4.73 -12.25
N LYS A 35 -11.77 4.05 -11.52
CA LYS A 35 -12.08 2.82 -10.76
C LYS A 35 -12.43 3.07 -9.29
N GLY A 36 -12.90 4.28 -8.95
CA GLY A 36 -13.25 4.65 -7.57
C GLY A 36 -12.05 5.03 -6.70
N THR A 37 -10.86 5.17 -7.28
CA THR A 37 -9.67 5.81 -6.69
C THR A 37 -9.56 7.26 -7.18
N TYR A 38 -8.78 8.11 -6.49
CA TYR A 38 -8.73 9.54 -6.80
C TYR A 38 -8.00 9.79 -8.12
N ILE A 39 -6.72 9.43 -8.13
CA ILE A 39 -5.80 9.54 -9.26
C ILE A 39 -5.03 8.23 -9.33
N ASN A 40 -4.82 7.72 -10.54
CA ASN A 40 -3.90 6.60 -10.75
C ASN A 40 -2.45 7.14 -10.69
N GLU A 41 -1.61 6.54 -9.85
CA GLU A 41 -0.23 6.97 -9.60
C GLU A 41 0.65 6.91 -10.86
N PHE A 42 0.41 5.95 -11.74
CA PHE A 42 1.18 5.78 -12.98
C PHE A 42 0.77 6.78 -14.04
N THR A 43 -0.53 7.03 -14.22
CA THR A 43 -0.99 8.07 -15.17
C THR A 43 -0.53 9.44 -14.72
N LEU A 44 -0.56 9.71 -13.41
CA LEU A 44 -0.01 10.94 -12.82
C LEU A 44 1.48 11.10 -13.13
N PHE A 45 2.28 10.05 -12.89
CA PHE A 45 3.71 10.09 -13.16
C PHE A 45 4.01 10.34 -14.64
N ILE A 46 3.32 9.62 -15.53
CA ILE A 46 3.51 9.74 -16.99
C ILE A 46 3.10 11.13 -17.47
N ALA A 47 1.97 11.67 -17.02
CA ALA A 47 1.53 13.00 -17.40
C ALA A 47 2.49 14.11 -16.93
N HIS A 48 3.06 13.96 -15.73
CA HIS A 48 3.96 14.96 -15.15
C HIS A 48 5.38 14.89 -15.73
N PHE A 49 5.96 13.70 -15.83
CA PHE A 49 7.38 13.51 -16.19
C PHE A 49 7.60 12.96 -17.61
N ASN A 50 6.54 12.58 -18.33
CA ASN A 50 6.60 11.95 -19.66
C ASN A 50 7.61 10.79 -19.70
N SER A 51 7.61 9.97 -18.65
CA SER A 51 8.58 8.91 -18.41
C SER A 51 7.89 7.71 -17.76
N ILE A 52 8.42 6.51 -17.99
CA ILE A 52 7.96 5.30 -17.30
C ILE A 52 8.73 5.19 -15.96
N PRO A 53 8.04 5.13 -14.81
CA PRO A 53 8.69 5.06 -13.51
C PRO A 53 9.24 3.67 -13.22
N ASN A 54 10.36 3.61 -12.49
CA ASN A 54 10.64 2.52 -11.57
C ASN A 54 9.72 2.63 -10.36
N PHE A 55 9.38 1.49 -9.74
CA PHE A 55 8.34 1.42 -8.72
C PHE A 55 8.76 0.55 -7.54
N ILE A 56 8.57 1.07 -6.33
CA ILE A 56 8.68 0.30 -5.07
C ILE A 56 7.35 0.37 -4.36
N HIS A 57 6.90 -0.78 -3.83
CA HIS A 57 5.60 -0.93 -3.19
C HIS A 57 5.76 -1.52 -1.79
N GLU A 58 5.32 -0.76 -0.80
CA GLU A 58 5.29 -1.18 0.60
C GLU A 58 3.85 -1.33 1.08
N VAL A 59 3.55 -2.48 1.68
CA VAL A 59 2.22 -2.81 2.24
C VAL A 59 2.24 -2.83 3.75
N ASP A 60 1.08 -2.97 4.41
CA ASP A 60 0.97 -3.05 5.87
C ASP A 60 1.62 -1.87 6.60
N ILE A 61 1.53 -0.64 6.07
CA ILE A 61 2.07 0.56 6.72
C ILE A 61 0.99 1.25 7.55
N ASP A 62 1.35 1.77 8.73
CA ASP A 62 0.55 2.73 9.50
C ASP A 62 0.59 4.09 8.79
N CYS A 63 -0.20 4.21 7.72
CA CYS A 63 -0.17 5.34 6.80
C CYS A 63 -0.51 6.67 7.48
N GLU A 64 -1.40 6.69 8.48
CA GLU A 64 -1.70 7.94 9.21
C GLU A 64 -0.45 8.51 9.89
N LYS A 65 0.29 7.66 10.63
CA LYS A 65 1.52 8.09 11.30
C LYS A 65 2.64 8.35 10.31
N ALA A 66 2.75 7.52 9.27
CA ALA A 66 3.73 7.69 8.22
C ALA A 66 3.54 9.04 7.51
N ASN A 67 2.28 9.42 7.23
CA ASN A 67 1.95 10.65 6.53
C ASN A 67 2.31 11.91 7.36
N ILE A 68 1.93 11.93 8.64
CA ILE A 68 2.31 13.01 9.56
C ILE A 68 3.82 13.15 9.61
N TRP A 69 4.52 12.06 9.92
CA TRP A 69 5.97 12.06 10.01
C TRP A 69 6.65 12.48 8.71
N PHE A 70 6.19 11.95 7.57
CA PHE A 70 6.77 12.25 6.26
C PHE A 70 6.63 13.73 5.92
N SER A 71 5.45 14.31 6.13
CA SER A 71 5.17 15.72 5.86
C SER A 71 6.03 16.68 6.68
N GLU A 72 6.42 16.28 7.89
CA GLU A 72 7.29 17.06 8.77
C GLU A 72 8.76 16.87 8.42
N ASN A 73 9.21 15.62 8.23
CA ASN A 73 10.62 15.29 8.00
C ASN A 73 11.13 15.68 6.62
N TYR A 74 10.27 15.69 5.60
CA TYR A 74 10.64 16.06 4.23
C TYR A 74 10.05 17.39 3.79
N LYS A 75 9.64 18.24 4.74
CA LYS A 75 8.95 19.51 4.46
C LYS A 75 9.73 20.43 3.52
N SER A 76 11.06 20.45 3.62
CA SER A 76 11.94 21.27 2.76
C SER A 76 12.12 20.70 1.36
N GLU A 77 11.89 19.41 1.18
CA GLU A 77 12.11 18.64 -0.04
C GLU A 77 10.84 18.47 -0.87
N ILE A 78 9.67 18.58 -0.23
CA ILE A 78 8.36 18.51 -0.88
C ILE A 78 8.17 19.74 -1.79
N LYS A 79 8.01 19.47 -3.09
CA LYS A 79 7.82 20.46 -4.15
C LYS A 79 6.35 20.70 -4.48
N ASP A 80 5.52 19.66 -4.39
CA ASP A 80 4.08 19.73 -4.63
C ASP A 80 3.36 18.60 -3.88
N LEU A 81 2.05 18.77 -3.70
CA LEU A 81 1.19 17.87 -2.94
C LEU A 81 -0.22 17.82 -3.53
N TYR A 82 -0.69 16.61 -3.85
CA TYR A 82 -2.11 16.37 -4.14
C TYR A 82 -2.67 15.38 -3.16
N TYR A 83 -3.92 15.58 -2.75
CA TYR A 83 -4.61 14.62 -1.90
C TYR A 83 -6.10 14.63 -2.15
N ASP A 84 -6.77 13.58 -1.73
CA ASP A 84 -8.21 13.58 -1.57
C ASP A 84 -8.62 13.38 -0.11
N LYS A 85 -9.91 13.64 0.14
CA LYS A 85 -10.51 13.52 1.46
C LYS A 85 -11.87 12.88 1.32
N ARG A 86 -12.08 11.77 2.01
CA ARG A 86 -13.27 10.91 1.85
C ARG A 86 -13.95 10.63 3.17
N TYR A 87 -15.24 10.33 3.08
CA TYR A 87 -16.03 9.86 4.22
C TYR A 87 -16.07 8.33 4.18
N PHE A 88 -15.37 7.70 5.12
CA PHE A 88 -15.38 6.25 5.25
C PHE A 88 -16.44 5.78 6.24
N ASN A 89 -16.92 4.54 6.07
CA ASN A 89 -17.78 3.86 7.05
C ASN A 89 -19.02 4.66 7.51
N ARG A 90 -19.59 5.50 6.62
CA ARG A 90 -20.70 6.41 6.94
C ARG A 90 -20.38 7.41 8.07
N SER A 91 -19.10 7.68 8.29
CA SER A 91 -18.61 8.71 9.21
C SER A 91 -19.10 10.09 8.77
N LYS A 92 -19.34 10.97 9.75
CA LYS A 92 -19.59 12.40 9.52
C LYS A 92 -18.29 13.21 9.40
N LYS A 93 -17.14 12.58 9.62
CA LYS A 93 -15.82 13.20 9.49
C LYS A 93 -15.16 12.62 8.26
N ALA A 94 -14.70 13.51 7.38
CA ALA A 94 -13.88 13.12 6.25
C ALA A 94 -12.43 12.95 6.71
N GLU A 95 -11.77 11.93 6.19
CA GLU A 95 -10.38 11.56 6.46
C GLU A 95 -9.59 11.68 5.15
N ILE A 96 -8.32 12.06 5.25
CA ILE A 96 -7.43 12.11 4.09
C ILE A 96 -7.11 10.67 3.70
N ASP A 97 -7.13 10.36 2.40
CA ASP A 97 -6.90 8.99 1.93
C ASP A 97 -5.69 8.82 1.02
N ASP A 98 -5.82 9.21 -0.24
CA ASP A 98 -4.74 9.19 -1.21
C ASP A 98 -3.94 10.48 -1.07
N VAL A 99 -2.64 10.38 -0.76
CA VAL A 99 -1.74 11.55 -0.68
C VAL A 99 -0.53 11.34 -1.57
N PHE A 100 -0.28 12.28 -2.47
CA PHE A 100 0.82 12.26 -3.44
C PHE A 100 1.79 13.41 -3.13
N TYR A 101 2.98 13.06 -2.66
CA TYR A 101 4.08 14.01 -2.48
C TYR A 101 5.03 13.98 -3.66
N PHE A 102 5.42 15.15 -4.16
CA PHE A 102 6.43 15.30 -5.21
C PHE A 102 7.73 15.79 -4.57
N LEU A 103 8.82 15.06 -4.77
CA LEU A 103 10.13 15.36 -4.19
C LEU A 103 11.24 15.24 -5.24
N TYR A 104 12.35 15.94 -4.98
CA TYR A 104 13.60 15.84 -5.76
C TYR A 104 13.37 15.99 -7.28
N GLU A 105 14.05 15.21 -8.11
CA GLU A 105 13.99 15.32 -9.57
C GLU A 105 12.64 14.84 -10.11
N ASP A 106 12.23 13.63 -9.72
CA ASP A 106 10.98 13.03 -10.21
C ASP A 106 10.37 11.98 -9.26
N LEU A 107 10.65 12.05 -7.96
CA LEU A 107 10.09 11.10 -7.01
C LEU A 107 8.64 11.49 -6.66
N ILE A 108 7.70 10.58 -6.88
CA ILE A 108 6.36 10.62 -6.29
C ILE A 108 6.29 9.60 -5.15
N VAL A 109 5.92 10.05 -3.97
CA VAL A 109 5.55 9.19 -2.84
C VAL A 109 4.05 9.25 -2.66
N ASN A 110 3.37 8.14 -2.97
CA ASN A 110 1.94 7.98 -2.74
C ASN A 110 1.72 7.21 -1.43
N ILE A 111 1.05 7.84 -0.47
CA ILE A 111 0.61 7.22 0.79
C ILE A 111 -0.90 7.03 0.69
N ASP A 112 -1.33 5.77 0.68
CA ASP A 112 -2.72 5.33 0.54
C ASP A 112 -3.19 4.78 1.90
N THR A 113 -4.02 5.58 2.60
CA THR A 113 -4.39 5.25 3.98
C THR A 113 -5.35 4.07 4.08
N GLN A 114 -6.32 3.95 3.17
CA GLN A 114 -7.29 2.86 3.15
C GLN A 114 -6.63 1.52 2.86
N SER A 115 -5.71 1.47 1.90
CA SER A 115 -5.02 0.23 1.54
C SER A 115 -3.87 -0.11 2.49
N SER A 116 -3.43 0.84 3.33
CA SER A 116 -2.21 0.71 4.15
C SER A 116 -0.96 0.50 3.31
N GLU A 117 -0.88 1.21 2.19
CA GLU A 117 0.18 1.06 1.19
C GLU A 117 0.94 2.37 0.99
N VAL A 118 2.25 2.26 0.74
CA VAL A 118 3.10 3.37 0.32
C VAL A 118 3.81 2.97 -0.96
N ARG A 119 3.73 3.84 -1.96
CA ARG A 119 4.24 3.62 -3.31
C ARG A 119 5.26 4.70 -3.65
N PHE A 120 6.39 4.29 -4.20
CA PHE A 120 7.48 5.18 -4.60
C PHE A 120 7.70 5.03 -6.10
N LEU A 121 7.42 6.09 -6.85
CA LEU A 121 7.58 6.14 -8.31
C LEU A 121 8.71 7.11 -8.64
N TYR A 122 9.70 6.68 -9.40
CA TYR A 122 10.86 7.53 -9.73
C TYR A 122 11.55 7.03 -11.00
N ARG A 123 12.31 7.90 -11.68
CA ARG A 123 13.12 7.49 -12.84
C ARG A 123 14.51 8.12 -12.84
N LYS A 124 14.62 9.39 -12.47
CA LYS A 124 15.85 10.19 -12.42
C LYS A 124 16.41 10.29 -11.01
N THR A 125 15.56 10.31 -9.99
CA THR A 125 16.03 10.30 -8.59
C THR A 125 16.79 9.01 -8.32
N GLU A 126 17.98 9.14 -7.72
CA GLU A 126 18.88 8.02 -7.49
C GLU A 126 18.29 7.02 -6.50
N LEU A 127 18.40 5.73 -6.81
CA LEU A 127 17.88 4.64 -5.98
C LEU A 127 18.31 4.74 -4.50
N PRO A 128 19.58 4.97 -4.12
CA PRO A 128 19.97 4.99 -2.71
C PRO A 128 19.19 6.03 -1.90
N LYS A 129 18.83 7.15 -2.53
CA LYS A 129 18.02 8.21 -1.93
C LYS A 129 16.58 7.77 -1.74
N VAL A 130 16.01 7.04 -2.71
CA VAL A 130 14.68 6.46 -2.58
C VAL A 130 14.66 5.38 -1.49
N GLU A 131 15.68 4.51 -1.46
CA GLU A 131 15.82 3.46 -0.44
C GLU A 131 15.97 4.01 0.97
N GLU A 132 16.66 5.14 1.16
CA GLU A 132 16.74 5.83 2.45
C GLU A 132 15.34 6.17 3.00
N ILE A 133 14.46 6.67 2.13
CA ILE A 133 13.09 7.03 2.48
C ILE A 133 12.27 5.78 2.76
N VAL A 134 12.35 4.76 1.89
CA VAL A 134 11.69 3.46 2.08
C VAL A 134 12.08 2.87 3.44
N ASN A 135 13.37 2.87 3.76
CA ASN A 135 13.90 2.38 5.02
C ASN A 135 13.37 3.17 6.22
N SER A 136 13.23 4.48 6.06
CA SER A 136 12.65 5.34 7.09
C SER A 136 11.16 5.10 7.32
N ILE A 137 10.43 4.66 6.29
CA ILE A 137 9.00 4.29 6.38
C ILE A 137 8.81 2.95 7.08
N TYR A 138 9.77 2.01 7.04
CA TYR A 138 9.63 0.70 7.70
C TYR A 138 9.36 0.77 9.20
N LYS A 139 9.73 1.86 9.89
CA LYS A 139 9.38 2.03 11.31
C LYS A 139 7.87 2.08 11.58
N PHE A 140 7.07 2.34 10.54
CA PHE A 140 5.60 2.33 10.58
C PHE A 140 5.00 1.01 10.08
N LYS A 141 5.81 -0.02 9.80
CA LYS A 141 5.30 -1.33 9.40
C LYS A 141 4.43 -1.90 10.52
N LYS A 142 3.16 -2.13 10.21
CA LYS A 142 2.21 -2.80 11.09
C LYS A 142 2.75 -4.18 11.40
N ARG A 143 2.77 -4.52 12.69
CA ARG A 143 3.11 -5.89 13.10
C ARG A 143 2.09 -6.83 12.49
N LYS A 144 2.57 -7.91 11.85
CA LYS A 144 1.69 -9.00 11.41
C LYS A 144 0.92 -9.50 12.63
N GLN A 145 -0.36 -9.15 12.71
CA GLN A 145 -1.21 -9.73 13.74
C GLN A 145 -1.27 -11.24 13.46
N ARG A 146 -0.99 -12.03 14.49
CA ARG A 146 -1.20 -13.47 14.43
C ARG A 146 -2.66 -13.68 14.06
N GLN A 147 -2.95 -14.18 12.85
CA GLN A 147 -4.33 -14.27 12.39
C GLN A 147 -5.10 -15.13 13.37
N ALA A 148 -6.08 -14.53 14.05
CA ALA A 148 -7.00 -15.31 14.85
C ALA A 148 -7.69 -16.30 13.91
N PRO A 149 -7.83 -17.58 14.30
CA PRO A 149 -8.53 -18.54 13.47
C PRO A 149 -9.94 -18.02 13.18
N LYS A 150 -10.32 -17.97 11.91
CA LYS A 150 -11.65 -17.55 11.44
C LYS A 150 -12.30 -18.72 10.71
N ILE A 151 -13.57 -18.98 11.01
CA ILE A 151 -14.41 -19.90 10.23
C ILE A 151 -15.45 -19.04 9.52
N SER A 152 -15.54 -19.15 8.20
CA SER A 152 -16.59 -18.53 7.39
C SER A 152 -17.59 -19.60 6.99
N LEU A 153 -18.84 -19.45 7.42
CA LEU A 153 -19.95 -20.31 7.02
C LEU A 153 -20.52 -19.80 5.70
N LEU A 154 -20.74 -20.70 4.74
CA LEU A 154 -21.53 -20.40 3.54
C LEU A 154 -22.99 -20.30 3.95
N VAL A 155 -23.63 -19.18 3.60
CA VAL A 155 -25.03 -18.90 3.92
C VAL A 155 -25.75 -18.51 2.63
N ASN A 156 -26.90 -19.12 2.39
CA ASN A 156 -27.78 -18.73 1.30
C ASN A 156 -28.69 -17.59 1.77
N TYR A 157 -28.50 -16.40 1.22
CA TYR A 157 -29.36 -15.24 1.43
C TYR A 157 -30.40 -15.15 0.31
N SER A 158 -31.45 -14.33 0.50
CA SER A 158 -32.48 -14.10 -0.52
C SER A 158 -31.96 -13.53 -1.85
N ARG A 159 -30.73 -12.98 -1.86
CA ARG A 159 -30.04 -12.45 -3.05
C ARG A 159 -28.88 -13.32 -3.53
N GLY A 160 -28.77 -14.56 -3.04
CA GLY A 160 -27.71 -15.50 -3.42
C GLY A 160 -26.82 -15.92 -2.25
N ILE A 161 -25.68 -16.52 -2.57
CA ILE A 161 -24.78 -17.12 -1.58
C ILE A 161 -23.79 -16.07 -1.08
N GLY A 162 -23.64 -15.98 0.24
CA GLY A 162 -22.62 -15.16 0.90
C GLY A 162 -21.92 -15.94 2.01
N THR A 163 -21.06 -15.25 2.75
CA THR A 163 -20.36 -15.83 3.90
C THR A 163 -20.69 -15.09 5.19
N LYS A 164 -20.85 -15.83 6.28
CA LYS A 164 -20.99 -15.28 7.64
C LYS A 164 -19.86 -15.79 8.53
N SER A 165 -19.19 -14.89 9.23
CA SER A 165 -18.13 -15.24 10.18
C SER A 165 -18.70 -15.91 11.42
N LEU A 166 -18.14 -17.06 11.81
CA LEU A 166 -18.43 -17.75 13.06
C LEU A 166 -17.40 -17.33 14.12
N LYS A 167 -17.89 -16.81 15.25
CA LYS A 167 -17.03 -16.43 16.38
C LYS A 167 -16.52 -17.70 17.06
N ILE A 168 -15.22 -17.98 16.92
CA ILE A 168 -14.56 -19.07 17.65
C ILE A 168 -14.27 -18.57 19.07
N THR A 169 -14.99 -19.11 20.05
CA THR A 169 -14.62 -18.97 21.47
C THR A 169 -13.67 -20.08 21.85
N LYS A 170 -12.73 -19.83 22.77
CA LYS A 170 -11.90 -20.90 23.33
C LYS A 170 -12.83 -21.92 23.99
N PRO A 171 -12.90 -23.17 23.52
CA PRO A 171 -13.79 -24.17 24.10
C PRO A 171 -13.35 -24.41 25.55
N LYS A 172 -14.32 -24.43 26.48
CA LYS A 172 -14.09 -24.95 27.84
C LYS A 172 -14.06 -26.48 27.73
N LEU A 173 -12.90 -27.03 27.43
CA LEU A 173 -12.71 -28.48 27.41
C LEU A 173 -12.64 -28.96 28.86
N ARG A 174 -13.54 -29.87 29.21
CA ARG A 174 -13.43 -30.71 30.40
C ARG A 174 -12.79 -32.02 29.96
N ILE A 175 -11.78 -32.47 30.71
CA ILE A 175 -11.04 -33.69 30.38
C ILE A 175 -12.00 -34.89 30.45
N GLU A 176 -12.94 -34.82 31.39
CA GLU A 176 -14.00 -35.80 31.64
C GLU A 176 -14.95 -35.96 30.45
N ASP A 177 -15.08 -34.96 29.57
CA ASP A 177 -15.95 -35.04 28.39
C ASP A 177 -15.35 -35.92 27.27
N ASN A 178 -14.04 -36.23 27.34
CA ASN A 178 -13.31 -36.90 26.26
C ASN A 178 -12.48 -38.12 26.72
N TYR A 179 -12.33 -38.32 28.02
CA TYR A 179 -11.56 -39.43 28.59
C TYR A 179 -12.34 -40.13 29.71
N ASN A 180 -12.14 -41.44 29.82
CA ASN A 180 -12.64 -42.24 30.93
C ASN A 180 -11.93 -41.86 32.23
N GLU A 181 -12.53 -42.24 33.36
CA GLU A 181 -12.09 -41.95 34.74
C GLU A 181 -10.63 -42.33 35.06
N ASP A 182 -10.01 -43.16 34.21
CA ASP A 182 -8.64 -43.69 34.32
C ASP A 182 -7.53 -42.60 34.37
N PHE A 183 -7.86 -41.33 34.10
CA PHE A 183 -6.89 -40.22 34.07
C PHE A 183 -7.10 -39.15 35.16
N LYS A 184 -8.02 -39.35 36.10
CA LYS A 184 -8.28 -38.35 37.16
C LYS A 184 -7.12 -38.14 38.14
N GLU A 185 -6.31 -39.18 38.39
CA GLU A 185 -5.21 -39.09 39.36
C GLU A 185 -3.93 -38.40 38.81
N ILE A 186 -3.85 -38.16 37.50
CA ILE A 186 -2.60 -37.75 36.83
C ILE A 186 -2.64 -36.28 36.35
N HIS A 187 -3.74 -35.55 36.59
CA HIS A 187 -3.93 -34.17 36.10
C HIS A 187 -4.14 -33.12 37.19
#